data_AF-A0A257P6F9-F1
#
_entry.id   AF-A0A257P6F9-F1
#
_cell.length_a   1.000
_cell.length_b   1.000
_cell.length_c   1.000
_cell.angle_alpha   90.00
_cell.angle_beta   90.00
_cell.angle_gamma   90.00
#
_symmetry.space_group_name_H-M   'P 1'
#
loop_
_entity.id
_entity.type
_entity.pdbx_description
1 polymer ?
#
loop_
_entity_poly.entity_id
_entity_poly.type
_entity_poly.pdbx_seq_one_letter_code
_entity_poly.pdbx_strand_id
1 'polypeptide(L)'
;CGPLLARMPEIDAVIESPFAHGDLKLRARWKLGRELAKRNYDQAIVLPNSFKSALIPFFADIPLRAGYANLKQHLAYIGWLAEHRKWLAGGTLSLADFAAASMLSSLDFIGDVDWSVSPAAKDWYARMKSRPSFRAILADRVNGMTPPPHYADLDF
;
A
#
# COMPACT_ATOMS: atom_id res chain seq x y z
N CYS A 1 9.19 -9.76 -9.88
CA CYS A 1 9.84 -9.70 -8.56
C CYS A 1 10.21 -11.05 -7.92
N GLY A 2 9.93 -12.21 -8.54
CA GLY A 2 10.17 -13.53 -7.93
C GLY A 2 11.60 -13.80 -7.38
N PRO A 3 12.68 -13.50 -8.12
CA PRO A 3 14.04 -13.81 -7.69
C PRO A 3 14.55 -13.03 -6.47
N LEU A 4 13.96 -11.87 -6.17
CA LEU A 4 14.32 -11.08 -4.98
C LEU A 4 13.68 -11.66 -3.73
N LEU A 5 12.38 -11.99 -3.82
CA LEU A 5 11.61 -12.53 -2.71
C LEU A 5 12.16 -13.88 -2.24
N ALA A 6 12.65 -14.71 -3.17
CA ALA A 6 13.27 -15.99 -2.84
C ALA A 6 14.60 -15.87 -2.05
N ARG A 7 15.16 -14.67 -1.90
CA ARG A 7 16.38 -14.41 -1.13
C ARG A 7 16.11 -13.80 0.25
N MET A 8 14.87 -13.54 0.61
CA MET A 8 14.51 -12.96 1.91
C MET A 8 14.28 -14.09 2.93
N PRO A 9 15.06 -14.18 4.02
CA PRO A 9 14.94 -15.26 5.00
C PRO A 9 13.59 -15.27 5.73
N GLU A 10 12.89 -14.14 5.76
CA GLU A 10 11.56 -13.99 6.35
C GLU A 10 10.43 -14.50 5.45
N ILE A 11 10.73 -14.90 4.21
CA ILE A 11 9.74 -15.39 3.25
C ILE A 11 9.85 -16.92 3.15
N ASP A 12 8.89 -17.63 3.74
CA ASP A 12 8.85 -19.09 3.70
C ASP A 12 8.51 -19.63 2.29
N ALA A 13 7.65 -18.93 1.56
CA ALA A 13 7.19 -19.35 0.24
C ALA A 13 6.77 -18.17 -0.63
N VAL A 14 7.18 -18.20 -1.90
CA VAL A 14 6.74 -17.27 -2.94
C VAL A 14 5.75 -17.99 -3.86
N ILE A 15 4.55 -17.44 -3.99
CA ILE A 15 3.51 -17.96 -4.91
C ILE A 15 3.33 -16.92 -6.01
N GLU A 16 3.76 -17.23 -7.23
CA GLU A 16 3.54 -16.33 -8.36
C GLU A 16 2.05 -16.31 -8.74
N SER A 17 1.51 -15.12 -8.94
CA SER A 17 0.11 -14.97 -9.38
C SER A 17 -0.02 -15.47 -10.82
N PRO A 18 -0.84 -16.51 -11.10
CA PRO A 18 -1.08 -17.00 -12.45
C PRO A 18 -2.07 -16.11 -13.22
N PHE A 19 -2.49 -14.99 -12.65
CA PHE A 19 -3.51 -14.11 -13.20
C PHE A 19 -2.89 -12.87 -13.83
N ALA A 20 -3.21 -12.63 -15.09
CA ALA A 20 -2.91 -11.37 -15.76
C ALA A 20 -3.79 -10.23 -15.22
N HIS A 21 -3.35 -8.98 -15.42
CA HIS A 21 -4.11 -7.80 -15.03
C HIS A 21 -5.48 -7.78 -15.73
N GLY A 22 -6.56 -7.52 -14.99
CA GLY A 22 -7.93 -7.49 -15.53
C GLY A 22 -8.66 -8.85 -15.61
N ASP A 23 -7.96 -9.98 -15.54
CA ASP A 23 -8.58 -11.29 -15.70
C ASP A 23 -9.29 -11.76 -14.41
N LEU A 24 -10.60 -12.00 -14.47
CA LEU A 24 -11.42 -12.40 -13.31
C LEU A 24 -11.22 -13.85 -12.90
N LYS A 25 -11.03 -14.77 -13.87
CA LYS A 25 -10.76 -16.22 -13.66
C LYS A 25 -11.21 -16.79 -12.30
N LEU A 26 -12.51 -16.66 -11.98
CA LEU A 26 -13.05 -16.90 -10.64
C LEU A 26 -12.78 -18.35 -10.16
N ARG A 27 -12.97 -19.33 -11.04
CA ARG A 27 -12.71 -20.75 -10.72
C ARG A 27 -11.25 -21.02 -10.38
N ALA A 28 -10.31 -20.40 -11.09
CA ALA A 28 -8.89 -20.58 -10.82
C ALA A 28 -8.46 -19.90 -9.51
N ARG A 29 -9.03 -18.73 -9.18
CA ARG A 29 -8.84 -18.09 -7.88
C ARG A 29 -9.43 -18.91 -6.73
N TRP A 30 -10.59 -19.52 -6.93
CA TRP A 30 -11.20 -20.44 -5.96
C TRP A 30 -10.33 -21.67 -5.75
N LYS A 31 -9.83 -22.30 -6.83
CA LYS A 31 -8.93 -23.46 -6.74
C LYS A 31 -7.66 -23.10 -5.97
N LEU A 32 -7.03 -21.97 -6.29
CA LEU A 32 -5.86 -21.47 -5.58
C LEU A 32 -6.16 -21.18 -4.11
N GLY A 33 -7.27 -20.52 -3.80
CA GLY A 33 -7.69 -20.25 -2.43
C GLY A 33 -7.89 -21.55 -1.63
N ARG A 34 -8.56 -22.55 -2.19
CA ARG A 34 -8.75 -23.87 -1.55
C ARG A 34 -7.43 -24.63 -1.36
N GLU A 35 -6.47 -24.46 -2.26
CA GLU A 35 -5.12 -25.01 -2.09
C GLU A 35 -4.39 -24.33 -0.92
N LEU A 36 -4.50 -23.01 -0.81
CA LEU A 36 -3.90 -22.23 0.28
C LEU A 36 -4.59 -22.44 1.62
N ALA A 37 -5.87 -22.78 1.64
CA ALA A 37 -6.58 -23.16 2.87
C ALA A 37 -5.88 -24.31 3.60
N LYS A 38 -5.22 -25.23 2.87
CA LYS A 38 -4.45 -26.34 3.45
C LYS A 38 -3.22 -25.89 4.24
N ARG A 39 -2.77 -24.64 4.05
CA ARG A 39 -1.60 -24.07 4.73
C ARG A 39 -1.95 -23.37 6.04
N ASN A 40 -3.23 -23.21 6.38
CA ASN A 40 -3.72 -22.66 7.64
C ASN A 40 -3.10 -21.30 8.02
N TYR A 41 -3.13 -20.33 7.11
CA TYR A 41 -2.68 -18.97 7.42
C TYR A 41 -3.66 -18.23 8.35
N ASP A 42 -3.15 -17.56 9.38
CA ASP A 42 -3.97 -16.77 10.32
C ASP A 42 -4.33 -15.38 9.78
N GLN A 43 -3.44 -14.78 8.98
CA GLN A 43 -3.58 -13.42 8.49
C GLN A 43 -3.22 -13.31 7.00
N ALA A 44 -3.99 -12.50 6.28
CA ALA A 44 -3.67 -12.02 4.94
C ALA A 44 -3.69 -10.48 4.92
N ILE A 45 -2.62 -9.90 4.38
CA ILE A 45 -2.54 -8.46 4.09
C ILE A 45 -2.81 -8.29 2.60
N VAL A 46 -3.94 -7.67 2.27
CA VAL A 46 -4.36 -7.43 0.89
C VAL A 46 -4.16 -5.97 0.55
N LEU A 47 -3.32 -5.72 -0.46
CA LEU A 47 -3.05 -4.37 -0.96
C LEU A 47 -4.25 -3.80 -1.75
N PRO A 48 -4.37 -2.46 -1.81
CA PRO A 48 -5.35 -1.77 -2.65
C PRO A 48 -5.33 -2.16 -4.13
N ASN A 49 -6.33 -1.66 -4.86
CA ASN A 49 -6.47 -1.81 -6.32
C ASN A 49 -6.71 -3.22 -6.90
N SER A 50 -6.96 -4.24 -6.06
CA SER A 50 -7.39 -5.55 -6.56
C SER A 50 -8.41 -6.24 -5.66
N PHE A 51 -9.69 -5.86 -5.82
CA PHE A 51 -10.83 -6.65 -5.30
C PHE A 51 -10.72 -8.13 -5.68
N LYS A 52 -10.19 -8.41 -6.88
CA LYS A 52 -9.97 -9.77 -7.39
C LYS A 52 -8.88 -10.53 -6.62
N SER A 53 -7.90 -9.83 -6.03
CA SER A 53 -6.88 -10.44 -5.17
C SER A 53 -7.42 -10.77 -3.79
N ALA A 54 -8.39 -10.01 -3.28
CA ALA A 54 -9.06 -10.29 -2.00
C ALA A 54 -9.87 -11.60 -2.02
N LEU A 55 -10.27 -12.07 -3.21
CA LEU A 55 -10.99 -13.33 -3.39
C LEU A 55 -10.16 -14.56 -3.01
N ILE A 56 -8.84 -14.53 -3.20
CA ILE A 56 -7.99 -15.69 -2.88
C ILE A 56 -7.94 -15.92 -1.36
N PRO A 57 -7.62 -14.92 -0.51
CA PRO A 57 -7.73 -15.05 0.93
C PRO A 57 -9.14 -15.38 1.43
N PHE A 58 -10.18 -14.84 0.78
CA PHE A 58 -11.57 -15.19 1.10
C PHE A 58 -11.84 -16.68 0.84
N PHE A 59 -11.44 -17.19 -0.33
CA PHE A 59 -11.52 -18.61 -0.64
C PHE A 59 -10.48 -19.45 0.09
N ALA A 60 -9.54 -18.90 0.83
CA ALA A 60 -8.63 -19.63 1.70
C ALA A 60 -9.15 -19.75 3.15
N ASP A 61 -10.27 -19.10 3.47
CA ASP A 61 -10.87 -19.04 4.81
C ASP A 61 -9.93 -18.44 5.88
N ILE A 62 -9.09 -17.49 5.48
CA ILE A 62 -8.14 -16.83 6.39
C ILE A 62 -8.90 -15.86 7.31
N PRO A 63 -8.81 -15.98 8.65
CA PRO A 63 -9.68 -15.27 9.57
C PRO A 63 -9.42 -13.75 9.60
N LEU A 64 -8.16 -13.31 9.55
CA LEU A 64 -7.81 -11.88 9.54
C LEU A 64 -7.40 -11.43 8.14
N ARG A 65 -8.20 -10.57 7.50
CA ARG A 65 -7.91 -9.97 6.19
C ARG A 65 -7.78 -8.46 6.33
N ALA A 66 -6.55 -7.99 6.50
CA ALA A 66 -6.21 -6.59 6.77
C ALA A 66 -5.57 -5.92 5.54
N GLY A 67 -5.31 -4.61 5.61
CA GLY A 67 -4.68 -3.84 4.53
C GLY A 67 -5.66 -2.85 3.90
N TYR A 68 -6.28 -3.21 2.78
CA TYR A 68 -7.11 -2.30 1.98
C TYR A 68 -8.19 -1.54 2.78
N ALA A 69 -8.97 -2.24 3.61
CA ALA A 69 -10.05 -1.61 4.38
C ALA A 69 -9.54 -0.55 5.37
N ASN A 70 -8.34 -0.76 5.93
CA ASN A 70 -7.80 0.10 6.97
C ASN A 70 -7.12 1.35 6.38
N LEU A 71 -6.51 1.25 5.19
CA LEU A 71 -5.82 2.39 4.57
C LEU A 71 -6.75 3.58 4.38
N LYS A 72 -7.98 3.35 3.91
CA LYS A 72 -8.99 4.41 3.74
C LYS A 72 -9.30 5.13 5.04
N GLN A 73 -9.43 4.39 6.14
CA GLN A 73 -9.70 4.96 7.47
C GLN A 73 -8.51 5.78 7.97
N HIS A 74 -7.27 5.28 7.81
CA HIS A 74 -6.07 6.03 8.18
C HIS A 74 -5.89 7.30 7.36
N LEU A 75 -6.14 7.25 6.05
CA LEU A 75 -6.03 8.42 5.17
C LEU A 75 -7.08 9.47 5.51
N ALA A 76 -8.31 9.06 5.81
CA ALA A 76 -9.36 9.97 6.30
C ALA A 76 -8.98 10.62 7.63
N TYR A 77 -8.38 9.88 8.56
CA TYR A 77 -7.91 10.42 9.83
C TYR A 77 -6.76 11.43 9.66
N ILE A 78 -5.79 11.13 8.80
CA ILE A 78 -4.72 12.07 8.42
C ILE A 78 -5.31 13.33 7.80
N GLY A 79 -6.29 13.17 6.91
CA GLY A 79 -7.03 14.27 6.31
C GLY A 79 -7.69 15.16 7.36
N TRP A 80 -8.44 14.57 8.29
CA TRP A 80 -9.07 15.30 9.39
C TRP A 80 -8.04 16.07 10.23
N LEU A 81 -6.89 15.47 10.56
CA LEU A 81 -5.81 16.17 11.26
C LEU A 81 -5.24 17.33 10.44
N ALA A 82 -5.03 17.12 9.13
CA ALA A 82 -4.49 18.12 8.22
C ALA A 82 -5.45 19.30 7.94
N GLU A 83 -6.77 19.09 8.04
CA GLU A 83 -7.78 20.16 7.93
C GLU A 83 -7.77 21.06 9.16
N HIS A 84 -7.62 20.47 10.35
CA HIS A 84 -7.78 21.19 11.62
C HIS A 84 -6.45 21.70 12.20
N ARG A 85 -5.31 21.28 11.64
CA ARG A 85 -3.98 21.59 12.16
C ARG A 85 -3.02 21.92 11.03
N LYS A 86 -2.02 22.73 11.33
CA LYS A 86 -0.96 23.08 10.35
C LYS A 86 -0.11 21.86 9.97
N TRP A 87 0.17 21.01 10.96
CA TRP A 87 0.91 19.74 10.90
C TRP A 87 0.20 18.70 11.78
N LEU A 88 0.46 17.41 11.59
CA LEU A 88 -0.34 16.34 12.22
C LEU A 88 -0.39 16.44 13.75
N ALA A 89 0.74 16.83 14.38
CA ALA A 89 0.83 16.98 15.83
C ALA A 89 0.50 18.40 16.35
N GLY A 90 0.21 19.38 15.49
CA GLY A 90 -0.15 20.74 15.91
C GLY A 90 0.37 21.86 15.01
N GLY A 91 0.91 22.91 15.62
CA GLY A 91 1.35 24.13 14.91
C GLY A 91 2.71 24.04 14.22
N THR A 92 3.52 23.04 14.55
CA THR A 92 4.89 22.87 14.05
C THR A 92 5.11 21.47 13.46
N LEU A 93 6.03 21.39 12.50
CA LEU A 93 6.42 20.13 11.88
C LEU A 93 7.05 19.22 12.93
N SER A 94 6.67 17.94 12.94
CA SER A 94 7.05 17.00 13.99
C SER A 94 7.43 15.63 13.44
N LEU A 95 7.91 14.75 14.32
CA LEU A 95 8.16 13.34 13.99
C LEU A 95 6.90 12.63 13.50
N ALA A 96 5.71 13.03 13.96
CA ALA A 96 4.45 12.45 13.50
C ALA A 96 4.26 12.63 11.99
N ASP A 97 4.64 13.80 11.46
CA ASP A 97 4.54 14.09 10.04
C ASP A 97 5.52 13.23 9.22
N PHE A 98 6.76 13.13 9.67
CA PHE A 98 7.77 12.31 8.99
C PHE A 98 7.43 10.82 9.01
N ALA A 99 6.93 10.31 10.14
CA ALA A 99 6.51 8.92 10.27
C ALA A 99 5.35 8.61 9.31
N ALA A 100 4.30 9.43 9.34
CA ALA A 100 3.16 9.27 8.45
C ALA A 100 3.56 9.39 6.97
N ALA A 101 4.39 10.38 6.63
CA ALA A 101 4.82 10.60 5.26
C ALA A 101 5.74 9.48 4.74
N SER A 102 6.61 8.91 5.58
CA SER A 102 7.44 7.75 5.21
C SER A 102 6.60 6.51 4.90
N MET A 103 5.59 6.22 5.73
CA MET A 103 4.68 5.09 5.51
C MET A 103 3.84 5.31 4.24
N LEU A 104 3.29 6.51 4.05
CA LEU A 104 2.54 6.85 2.84
C LEU A 104 3.41 6.84 1.59
N SER A 105 4.68 7.24 1.67
CA SER A 105 5.61 7.19 0.52
C SER A 105 5.84 5.77 0.05
N SER A 106 5.93 4.81 0.97
CA SER A 106 6.07 3.39 0.59
C SER A 106 4.83 2.88 -0.16
N LEU A 107 3.64 3.32 0.26
CA LEU A 107 2.36 2.98 -0.38
C LEU A 107 2.15 3.71 -1.70
N ASP A 108 2.58 4.97 -1.80
CA ASP A 108 2.49 5.77 -3.02
C ASP A 108 3.48 5.25 -4.09
N PHE A 109 4.66 4.77 -3.67
CA PHE A 109 5.63 4.12 -4.56
C PHE A 109 5.04 2.92 -5.29
N ILE A 110 4.19 2.13 -4.63
CA ILE A 110 3.53 0.97 -5.23
C ILE A 110 2.17 1.32 -5.88
N GLY A 111 1.76 2.59 -5.85
CA GLY A 111 0.53 3.08 -6.49
C GLY A 111 -0.77 2.72 -5.76
N ASP A 112 -0.70 2.50 -4.45
CA ASP A 112 -1.81 1.99 -3.64
C ASP A 112 -2.55 3.09 -2.84
N VAL A 113 -2.09 4.33 -2.90
CA VAL A 113 -2.77 5.45 -2.24
C VAL A 113 -3.77 6.11 -3.18
N ASP A 114 -5.05 6.07 -2.81
CA ASP A 114 -6.10 6.83 -3.48
C ASP A 114 -6.20 8.23 -2.88
N TRP A 115 -5.47 9.17 -3.47
CA TRP A 115 -5.44 10.57 -3.04
C TRP A 115 -6.78 11.32 -3.26
N SER A 116 -7.73 10.75 -4.01
CA SER A 116 -9.06 11.36 -4.18
C SER A 116 -9.93 11.26 -2.92
N VAL A 117 -9.60 10.34 -2.01
CA VAL A 117 -10.33 10.11 -0.76
C VAL A 117 -10.24 11.32 0.20
N SER A 118 -9.11 12.03 0.21
CA SER A 118 -8.92 13.18 1.10
C SER A 118 -8.00 14.23 0.47
N PRO A 119 -8.58 15.33 -0.06
CA PRO A 119 -7.81 16.45 -0.58
C PRO A 119 -6.88 17.07 0.46
N ALA A 120 -7.33 17.18 1.72
CA ALA A 120 -6.50 17.73 2.79
C ALA A 120 -5.28 16.86 3.12
N ALA A 121 -5.42 15.53 3.11
CA ALA A 121 -4.28 14.62 3.26
C ALA A 121 -3.31 14.76 2.09
N LYS A 122 -3.84 14.91 0.86
CA LYS A 122 -3.06 15.14 -0.35
C LYS A 122 -2.23 16.42 -0.25
N ASP A 123 -2.84 17.55 0.12
CA ASP A 123 -2.16 18.84 0.27
C ASP A 123 -1.11 18.83 1.38
N TRP A 124 -1.38 18.16 2.50
CA TRP A 124 -0.38 17.92 3.54
C TRP A 124 0.79 17.07 3.04
N TYR A 125 0.51 15.99 2.31
CA TYR A 125 1.56 15.11 1.80
C TYR A 125 2.40 15.80 0.72
N ALA A 126 1.81 16.60 -0.17
CA ALA A 126 2.54 17.43 -1.13
C ALA A 126 3.50 18.40 -0.41
N ARG A 127 3.08 19.05 0.68
CA ARG A 127 3.96 19.89 1.51
C ARG A 127 5.13 19.11 2.11
N MET A 128 4.93 17.86 2.52
CA MET A 128 6.01 16.98 3.02
C MET A 128 6.97 16.56 1.89
N LYS A 129 6.41 16.18 0.75
CA LYS A 129 7.10 15.68 -0.44
C LYS A 129 8.02 16.74 -1.06
N SER A 130 7.62 18.00 -1.03
CA SER A 130 8.40 19.13 -1.56
C SER A 130 9.62 19.52 -0.71
N ARG A 131 9.85 18.88 0.43
CA ARG A 131 10.97 19.21 1.33
C ARG A 131 12.28 18.58 0.86
N PRO A 132 13.44 19.25 1.05
CA PRO A 132 14.74 18.69 0.69
C PRO A 132 15.03 17.31 1.28
N SER A 133 14.57 17.04 2.51
CA SER A 133 14.72 15.75 3.19
C SER A 133 13.99 14.60 2.50
N PHE A 134 12.98 14.89 1.68
CA PHE A 134 12.19 13.88 0.97
C PHE A 134 12.78 13.49 -0.38
N ARG A 135 13.71 14.29 -0.93
CA ARG A 135 14.29 14.06 -2.27
C ARG A 135 14.95 12.70 -2.41
N ALA A 136 15.64 12.22 -1.37
CA ALA A 136 16.28 10.91 -1.38
C ALA A 136 15.24 9.78 -1.56
N ILE A 137 14.11 9.87 -0.86
CA ILE A 137 13.03 8.88 -0.91
C ILE A 137 12.33 8.88 -2.29
N LEU A 138 12.17 10.06 -2.91
CA LEU A 138 11.58 10.15 -4.26
C LEU A 138 12.53 9.65 -5.37
N ALA A 139 13.83 9.67 -5.09
CA ALA A 139 14.85 9.13 -5.97
C ALA A 139 15.00 7.60 -5.84
N ASP A 140 14.41 6.98 -4.83
CA ASP A 140 14.53 5.53 -4.61
C ASP A 140 14.05 4.74 -5.82
N ARG A 141 14.75 3.64 -6.08
CA ARG A 141 14.45 2.69 -7.15
C ARG A 141 14.52 1.29 -6.56
N VAL A 142 13.49 0.49 -6.84
CA VAL A 142 13.44 -0.91 -6.43
C VAL A 142 13.45 -1.78 -7.69
N ASN A 143 14.43 -2.68 -7.78
CA ASN A 143 14.59 -3.55 -8.94
C ASN A 143 13.31 -4.35 -9.22
N GLY A 144 12.81 -4.23 -10.45
CA GLY A 144 11.59 -4.93 -10.88
C GLY A 144 10.28 -4.25 -10.45
N MET A 145 10.33 -3.06 -9.86
CA MET A 145 9.16 -2.22 -9.61
C MET A 145 9.34 -0.85 -10.26
N THR A 146 8.32 -0.43 -11.02
CA THR A 146 8.26 0.91 -11.60
C THR A 146 7.22 1.70 -10.81
N PRO A 147 7.61 2.77 -10.10
CA PRO A 147 6.64 3.59 -9.39
C PRO A 147 5.70 4.30 -10.39
N PRO A 148 4.50 4.70 -9.95
CA PRO A 148 3.58 5.42 -10.81
C PRO A 148 4.16 6.80 -11.22
N PRO A 149 3.76 7.37 -12.37
CA PRO A 149 4.32 8.62 -12.87
C PRO A 149 4.25 9.78 -11.87
N HIS A 150 3.19 9.82 -11.06
CA HIS A 150 2.96 10.86 -10.06
C HIS A 150 3.83 10.72 -8.80
N TYR A 151 4.54 9.59 -8.63
CA TYR A 151 5.33 9.34 -7.41
C TYR A 151 6.46 10.37 -7.23
N ALA A 152 7.12 10.81 -8.29
CA ALA A 152 8.15 11.84 -8.20
C ALA A 152 7.60 13.27 -8.44
N ASP A 153 6.35 13.39 -8.86
CA ASP A 153 5.70 14.67 -9.14
C ASP A 153 5.31 15.38 -7.84
N LEU A 154 5.67 16.66 -7.71
CA LEU A 154 5.34 17.46 -6.55
C LEU A 154 3.92 18.07 -6.63
N ASP A 155 3.36 18.14 -7.84
CA ASP A 155 2.05 18.73 -8.15
C ASP A 155 0.98 17.67 -8.48
N PHE A 156 1.22 16.42 -8.05
CA PHE A 156 0.33 15.27 -8.24
C PHE A 156 -1.08 15.48 -7.67
#